data_AF-A0A963Q7I4-F1
#
_entry.id   AF-A0A963Q7I4-F1
#
_cell.length_a   1.000
_cell.length_b   1.000
_cell.length_c   1.000
_cell.angle_alpha   90.00
_cell.angle_beta   90.00
_cell.angle_gamma   90.00
#
_symmetry.space_group_name_H-M   'P 1'
#
loop_
_entity.id
_entity.type
_entity.pdbx_description
1 polymer ?
#
loop_
_entity_poly.entity_id
_entity_poly.type
_entity_poly.pdbx_seq_one_letter_code
_entity_poly.pdbx_strand_id
1 'polypeptide(L)'
;AVNPEVAQAMVREMDWYDRYLERGQVDRSANTTPGNKAGGLSNIVEKAMGSIIKSGSAPIVGVVPPGERATQKGLLYAATPASDFICGTLQLAAGMNLHIFTTGRGT
;
A
#
# COMPACT_ATOMS: atom_id res chain seq x y z
N ALA A 1 11.29 -4.38 9.04
CA ALA A 1 10.56 -3.92 10.24
C ALA A 1 11.56 -3.80 11.39
N VAL A 2 11.32 -2.90 12.35
CA VAL A 2 12.22 -2.68 13.50
C VAL A 2 12.16 -3.80 14.55
N ASN A 3 11.05 -4.53 14.64
CA ASN A 3 10.86 -5.64 15.58
C ASN A 3 9.81 -6.64 15.06
N PRO A 4 9.68 -7.82 15.69
CA PRO A 4 8.69 -8.84 15.31
C PRO A 4 7.24 -8.35 15.40
N GLU A 5 6.92 -7.47 16.34
CA GLU A 5 5.56 -6.97 16.56
C GLU A 5 5.06 -6.15 15.36
N VAL A 6 5.93 -5.29 14.82
CA VAL A 6 5.64 -4.51 13.61
C VAL A 6 5.54 -5.42 12.38
N ALA A 7 6.40 -6.43 12.27
CA ALA A 7 6.30 -7.40 11.18
C ALA A 7 4.97 -8.18 11.22
N GLN A 8 4.56 -8.65 12.40
CA GLN A 8 3.27 -9.31 12.59
C GLN A 8 2.10 -8.36 12.30
N ALA A 9 2.21 -7.08 12.65
CA ALA A 9 1.20 -6.09 12.29
C ALA A 9 1.02 -5.97 10.78
N MET A 10 2.10 -5.94 10.01
CA MET A 10 2.02 -5.93 8.54
C MET A 10 1.34 -7.19 8.01
N VAL A 11 1.68 -8.37 8.54
CA VAL A 11 1.05 -9.64 8.14
C VAL A 11 -0.44 -9.64 8.45
N ARG A 12 -0.86 -9.10 9.60
CA ARG A 12 -2.29 -8.97 9.94
C ARG A 12 -3.05 -8.11 8.95
N GLU A 13 -2.50 -6.96 8.54
CA GLU A 13 -3.16 -6.11 7.53
C GLU A 13 -3.25 -6.80 6.16
N MET A 14 -2.23 -7.59 5.78
CA MET A 14 -2.27 -8.37 4.54
C MET A 14 -3.35 -9.46 4.58
N ASP A 15 -3.46 -10.21 5.68
CA ASP A 15 -4.50 -11.24 5.87
C ASP A 15 -5.90 -10.62 5.90
N TRP A 16 -6.05 -9.47 6.57
CA TRP A 16 -7.31 -8.74 6.56
C TRP A 16 -7.73 -8.35 5.13
N TYR A 17 -6.77 -7.83 4.34
CA TYR A 17 -7.05 -7.41 2.96
C TYR A 17 -7.41 -8.60 2.07
N ASP A 18 -6.78 -9.77 2.27
CA ASP A 18 -7.15 -11.01 1.55
C ASP A 18 -8.59 -11.42 1.83
N ARG A 19 -9.00 -11.45 3.09
CA ARG A 19 -10.38 -11.76 3.47
C ARG A 19 -11.38 -10.74 2.94
N TYR A 20 -10.99 -9.46 2.90
CA TYR A 20 -11.82 -8.41 2.32
C TYR A 20 -12.05 -8.64 0.81
N LEU A 21 -10.98 -8.96 0.07
CA LEU A 21 -11.05 -9.28 -1.36
C LEU A 21 -11.85 -10.55 -1.65
N GLU A 22 -11.68 -11.60 -0.82
CA GLU A 22 -12.42 -12.85 -0.93
C GLU A 22 -13.94 -12.63 -0.81
N ARG A 23 -14.39 -11.80 0.14
CA ARG A 23 -15.80 -11.41 0.28
C ARG A 23 -16.33 -10.68 -0.96
N GLY A 24 -15.46 -9.91 -1.62
CA GLY A 24 -15.76 -9.23 -2.87
C GLY A 24 -15.70 -10.14 -4.10
N GLN A 25 -15.23 -11.39 -3.97
CA GLN A 25 -14.96 -12.32 -5.07
C GLN A 25 -13.96 -11.74 -6.11
N VAL A 26 -12.99 -10.96 -5.64
CA VAL A 26 -11.98 -10.30 -6.47
C VAL A 26 -10.59 -10.80 -6.08
N ASP A 27 -9.73 -11.02 -7.07
CA ASP A 27 -8.32 -11.38 -6.86
C ASP A 27 -7.40 -10.14 -6.86
N ARG A 28 -6.27 -10.20 -6.14
CA ARG A 28 -5.23 -9.17 -6.10
C ARG A 28 -4.70 -8.80 -7.49
N SER A 29 -4.76 -9.72 -8.45
CA SER A 29 -4.36 -9.49 -9.85
C SER A 29 -5.17 -8.38 -10.54
N ALA A 30 -6.38 -8.07 -10.04
CA ALA A 30 -7.22 -6.99 -10.53
C ALA A 30 -6.54 -5.60 -10.47
N ASN A 31 -5.53 -5.43 -9.63
CA ASN A 31 -4.73 -4.19 -9.57
C ASN A 31 -3.83 -3.97 -10.80
N THR A 32 -3.70 -4.94 -11.70
CA THR A 32 -3.02 -4.76 -13.00
C THR A 32 -4.03 -4.29 -14.05
N THR A 33 -4.25 -2.98 -14.12
CA THR A 33 -5.11 -2.39 -15.16
C THR A 33 -4.62 -2.76 -16.58
N PRO A 34 -5.50 -2.81 -17.59
CA PRO A 34 -5.11 -3.14 -18.97
C PRO A 34 -3.97 -2.26 -19.50
N GLY A 35 -3.94 -0.98 -19.14
CA GLY A 35 -2.88 -0.05 -19.50
C GLY A 35 -1.51 -0.37 -18.87
N ASN A 36 -1.48 -0.97 -17.67
CA ASN A 36 -0.23 -1.42 -17.04
C ASN A 36 0.33 -2.64 -17.77
N LYS A 37 -0.54 -3.58 -18.15
CA LYS A 37 -0.13 -4.78 -18.91
C LYS A 37 0.41 -4.41 -20.28
N ALA A 38 -0.26 -3.49 -20.99
CA ALA A 38 0.22 -2.97 -22.27
C ALA A 38 1.55 -2.20 -22.14
N GLY A 39 1.80 -1.57 -20.99
CA GLY A 39 3.05 -0.88 -20.65
C GLY A 39 4.18 -1.80 -20.15
N GLY A 40 4.02 -3.12 -20.20
CA GLY A 40 5.08 -4.09 -19.88
C GLY A 40 5.12 -4.57 -18.42
N LEU A 41 4.20 -4.12 -17.55
CA LEU A 41 4.03 -4.71 -16.21
C LEU A 41 3.29 -6.04 -16.35
N SER A 42 4.08 -7.10 -16.56
CA SER A 42 3.59 -8.43 -16.91
C SER A 42 3.06 -9.19 -15.70
N ASN A 43 3.63 -8.95 -14.51
CA ASN A 43 3.22 -9.61 -13.26
C ASN A 43 2.97 -8.62 -12.11
N ILE A 44 1.98 -8.92 -11.27
CA ILE A 44 1.70 -8.19 -10.01
C ILE A 44 2.90 -8.16 -9.07
N VAL A 45 3.75 -9.20 -9.09
CA VAL A 45 4.98 -9.26 -8.29
C VAL A 45 5.98 -8.18 -8.70
N GLU A 46 6.21 -7.98 -10.00
CA GLU A 46 7.11 -6.94 -10.52
C GLU A 46 6.61 -5.55 -10.15
N LYS A 47 5.29 -5.33 -10.28
CA LYS A 47 4.64 -4.09 -9.84
C LYS A 47 4.82 -3.86 -8.34
N ALA A 48 4.67 -4.91 -7.53
CA ALA A 48 4.86 -4.82 -6.08
C ALA A 48 6.31 -4.48 -5.73
N MET A 49 7.29 -5.13 -6.36
CA MET A 49 8.71 -4.85 -6.15
C MET A 49 9.05 -3.40 -6.51
N GLY A 50 8.64 -2.93 -7.69
CA GLY A 50 8.83 -1.53 -8.09
C GLY A 50 8.12 -0.56 -7.15
N SER A 51 6.98 -0.96 -6.60
CA SER A 51 6.23 -0.13 -5.66
C SER A 51 6.94 0.00 -4.31
N ILE A 52 7.55 -1.07 -3.81
CA ILE A 52 8.27 -1.09 -2.52
C ILE A 52 9.49 -0.17 -2.53
N ILE A 53 10.14 0.05 -3.68
CA ILE A 53 11.31 0.96 -3.79
C ILE A 53 11.02 2.36 -3.23
N LYS A 54 9.76 2.83 -3.29
CA LYS A 54 9.34 4.13 -2.71
C LYS A 54 9.61 4.24 -1.21
N SER A 55 9.72 3.13 -0.48
CA SER A 55 10.03 3.14 0.95
C SER A 55 11.51 3.42 1.25
N GLY A 56 12.39 3.38 0.26
CA GLY A 56 13.84 3.46 0.46
C GLY A 56 14.35 2.29 1.30
N SER A 57 15.41 2.53 2.08
CA SER A 57 16.10 1.54 2.90
C SER A 57 15.88 1.69 4.42
N ALA A 58 15.12 2.70 4.85
CA ALA A 58 14.83 2.91 6.26
C ALA A 58 14.00 1.73 6.83
N PRO A 59 14.19 1.36 8.11
CA PRO A 59 13.38 0.31 8.71
C PRO A 59 11.95 0.81 8.94
N ILE A 60 10.97 -0.03 8.59
CA ILE A 60 9.55 0.23 8.93
C ILE A 60 9.41 0.17 10.45
N VAL A 61 8.99 1.29 11.04
CA VAL A 61 8.88 1.45 12.50
C VAL A 61 7.47 1.15 13.02
N GLY A 62 6.48 1.12 12.13
CA GLY A 62 5.09 0.95 12.52
C GLY A 62 4.13 0.71 11.37
N VAL A 63 2.92 0.32 11.73
CA VAL A 63 1.79 0.09 10.82
C VAL A 63 0.63 0.99 11.24
N VAL A 64 -0.05 1.59 10.27
CA VAL A 64 -1.26 2.39 10.47
C VAL A 64 -2.41 1.70 9.74
N PRO A 65 -3.38 1.09 10.46
CA PRO A 65 -4.55 0.49 9.84
C PRO A 65 -5.41 1.50 9.07
N PRO A 66 -6.28 1.04 8.15
CA PRO A 66 -7.17 1.94 7.41
C PRO A 66 -8.04 2.79 8.35
N GLY A 67 -7.92 4.12 8.25
CA GLY A 67 -8.73 5.08 9.01
C GLY A 67 -8.14 5.50 10.36
N GLU A 68 -7.04 4.89 10.78
CA GLU A 68 -6.34 5.24 12.02
C GLU A 68 -5.33 6.38 11.83
N ARG A 69 -5.01 7.10 12.90
CA ARG A 69 -3.99 8.16 12.88
C ARG A 69 -2.59 7.63 13.17
N ALA A 70 -1.60 8.16 12.47
CA ALA A 70 -0.20 7.92 12.80
C ALA A 70 0.16 8.55 14.16
N THR A 71 0.71 7.74 15.08
CA THR A 71 1.07 8.16 16.45
C THR A 71 2.57 8.23 16.70
N GLN A 72 3.38 7.80 15.73
CA GLN A 72 4.83 7.66 15.87
C GLN A 72 5.55 8.27 14.65
N LYS A 73 6.83 8.63 14.83
CA LYS A 73 7.67 9.19 13.76
C LYS A 73 8.53 8.11 13.13
N GLY A 74 8.82 8.24 11.83
CA GLY A 74 9.66 7.31 11.06
C GLY A 74 8.93 6.80 9.81
N LEU A 75 9.46 5.74 9.20
CA LEU A 75 8.81 5.10 8.05
C LEU A 75 7.65 4.21 8.53
N LEU A 76 6.42 4.61 8.20
CA LEU A 76 5.21 3.86 8.54
C LEU A 76 4.61 3.18 7.32
N TYR A 77 4.13 1.97 7.53
CA TYR A 77 3.28 1.28 6.56
C TYR A 77 1.81 1.63 6.83
N ALA A 78 1.26 2.57 6.07
CA ALA A 78 -0.17 2.87 6.11
C ALA A 78 -0.90 1.87 5.20
N ALA A 79 -1.70 0.99 5.80
CA ALA A 79 -2.47 -0.01 5.06
C ALA A 79 -3.67 0.67 4.40
N THR A 80 -3.66 0.73 3.06
CA THR A 80 -4.73 1.33 2.26
C THR A 80 -5.00 0.49 1.01
N PRO A 81 -6.22 0.53 0.45
CA PRO A 81 -6.47 0.02 -0.90
C PRO A 81 -5.67 0.79 -1.95
N ALA A 82 -5.35 0.13 -3.07
CA ALA A 82 -4.52 0.70 -4.14
C ALA A 82 -5.23 1.75 -5.02
N SER A 83 -6.54 1.96 -4.87
CA SER A 83 -7.27 3.00 -5.61
C SER A 83 -6.80 4.38 -5.19
N ASP A 84 -6.41 5.22 -6.16
CA ASP A 84 -5.77 6.52 -5.92
C ASP A 84 -6.58 7.43 -4.97
N PHE A 85 -7.89 7.56 -5.22
CA PHE A 85 -8.78 8.37 -4.38
C PHE A 85 -8.88 7.82 -2.95
N ILE A 86 -9.08 6.51 -2.80
CA ILE A 86 -9.22 5.88 -1.48
C ILE A 86 -7.91 5.93 -0.71
N CYS A 87 -6.80 5.65 -1.38
CA CYS A 87 -5.45 5.72 -0.81
C CYS A 87 -5.16 7.12 -0.28
N GLY A 88 -5.37 8.15 -1.11
CA GLY A 88 -5.13 9.53 -0.71
C GLY A 88 -6.01 9.98 0.47
N THR A 89 -7.29 9.61 0.48
CA THR A 89 -8.20 9.91 1.59
C THR A 89 -7.75 9.25 2.89
N LEU A 90 -7.36 7.98 2.87
CA LEU A 90 -6.91 7.28 4.07
C LEU A 90 -5.55 7.78 4.57
N GLN A 91 -4.63 8.13 3.67
CA GLN A 91 -3.37 8.76 4.05
C GLN A 91 -3.58 10.14 4.68
N LEU A 92 -4.53 10.93 4.15
CA LEU A 92 -4.94 12.18 4.76
C LEU A 92 -5.54 11.95 6.16
N ALA A 93 -6.43 10.96 6.31
CA ALA A 93 -7.00 10.57 7.60
C ALA A 93 -5.90 10.16 8.60
N ALA A 94 -4.86 9.46 8.12
CA ALA A 94 -3.69 9.10 8.92
C ALA A 94 -2.83 10.29 9.38
N GLY A 95 -3.07 11.49 8.84
CA GLY A 95 -2.40 12.73 9.22
C GLY A 95 -1.35 13.22 8.20
N MET A 96 -1.39 12.74 6.95
CA MET A 96 -0.51 13.22 5.89
C MET A 96 -0.81 14.69 5.53
N ASN A 97 0.25 15.49 5.40
CA ASN A 97 0.16 16.89 4.94
C ASN A 97 0.65 17.10 3.50
N LEU A 98 1.43 16.15 2.96
CA LEU A 98 1.98 16.21 1.61
C LEU A 98 1.94 14.81 0.98
N HIS A 99 1.42 14.73 -0.25
CA HIS A 99 1.39 13.51 -1.04
C HIS A 99 2.32 13.67 -2.26
N ILE A 100 3.31 12.79 -2.39
CA ILE A 100 4.10 12.66 -3.62
C ILE A 100 3.51 11.53 -4.46
N PHE A 101 2.85 11.88 -5.56
CA PHE A 101 2.22 10.91 -6.46
C PHE A 101 3.07 10.71 -7.72
N THR A 102 3.57 9.50 -7.95
CA THR A 102 4.38 9.16 -9.12
C THR A 102 3.54 8.46 -10.18
N THR A 103 3.49 9.00 -11.40
CA THR A 103 2.75 8.42 -12.52
C THR A 103 3.57 8.42 -13.79
N GLY A 104 3.43 7.36 -14.59
CA GLY A 104 3.97 7.29 -15.96
C GLY A 104 2.96 7.70 -17.04
N ARG A 105 1.77 8.16 -16.65
CA ARG A 105 0.67 8.58 -17.54
C ARG A 105 0.13 9.92 -17.08
N GLY A 106 -0.45 10.71 -17.99
CA GLY A 106 -1.21 11.91 -17.61
C GLY A 106 -2.43 11.49 -16.80
N THR A 107 -2.45 11.84 -15.53
CA THR A 107 -3.51 11.55 -14.55
C THR A 107 -4.41 12.74 -14.36
#